data_AF-A0A7X9E364-F1
#
_entry.id   AF-A0A7X9E364-F1
#
_cell.length_a   1.000
_cell.length_b   1.000
_cell.length_c   1.000
_cell.angle_alpha   90.00
_cell.angle_beta   90.00
_cell.angle_gamma   90.00
#
_symmetry.space_group_name_H-M   'P 1'
#
loop_
_entity.id
_entity.type
_entity.pdbx_description
1 polymer ?
#
loop_
_entity_poly.entity_id
_entity_poly.type
_entity_poly.pdbx_seq_one_letter_code
_entity_poly.pdbx_strand_id
1 'polypeptide(L)'
;MSELTSMINETLSVIRKKTNKEYPIGIILGTGLGGLVKEIEIEHQFDYAELPHFPLSTVESHQGKLIFGKINGKDVVAMQGRFHYYEGYTMKQITYPVRVMKKLGVNTLLVS
;
A
#
# COMPACT_ATOMS: atom_id res chain seq x y z
N MET A 1 17.58 14.84 -7.70
CA MET A 1 16.79 13.95 -6.81
C MET A 1 17.33 12.54 -6.96
N SER A 2 17.32 11.72 -5.91
CA SER A 2 17.67 10.30 -6.06
C SER A 2 16.61 9.58 -6.91
N GLU A 3 17.01 8.54 -7.64
CA GLU A 3 16.13 7.69 -8.46
C GLU A 3 14.89 7.22 -7.68
N LEU A 4 15.09 6.71 -6.45
CA LEU A 4 14.01 6.29 -5.57
C LEU A 4 12.99 7.42 -5.28
N THR A 5 13.46 8.67 -5.15
CA THR A 5 12.55 9.81 -4.91
C THR A 5 11.69 10.08 -6.15
N SER A 6 12.24 9.97 -7.36
CA SER A 6 11.47 10.11 -8.60
C SER A 6 10.39 9.04 -8.69
N MET A 7 10.78 7.77 -8.49
CA MET A 7 9.85 6.64 -8.51
C MET A 7 8.70 6.84 -7.52
N ILE A 8 8.98 7.25 -6.28
CA ILE A 8 7.92 7.52 -5.29
C ILE A 8 6.99 8.64 -5.76
N ASN A 9 7.54 9.73 -6.31
CA ASN A 9 6.73 10.85 -6.78
C ASN A 9 5.83 10.47 -7.97
N GLU A 10 6.31 9.62 -8.88
CA GLU A 10 5.51 9.10 -10.00
C GLU A 10 4.30 8.30 -9.50
N THR A 11 4.50 7.44 -8.51
CA THR A 11 3.41 6.67 -7.88
C THR A 11 2.44 7.56 -7.12
N LEU A 12 2.96 8.52 -6.34
CA LEU A 12 2.13 9.50 -5.66
C LEU A 12 1.32 10.34 -6.65
N SER A 13 1.83 10.61 -7.86
CA SER A 13 1.09 11.35 -8.89
C SER A 13 -0.17 10.62 -9.34
N VAL A 14 -0.16 9.27 -9.34
CA VAL A 14 -1.35 8.46 -9.65
C VAL A 14 -2.33 8.50 -8.48
N ILE A 15 -1.85 8.26 -7.25
CA ILE A 15 -2.69 8.25 -6.04
C ILE A 15 -3.35 9.62 -5.81
N ARG A 16 -2.59 10.70 -5.99
CA ARG A 16 -3.05 12.09 -5.77
C ARG A 16 -4.11 12.58 -6.75
N LYS A 17 -4.34 11.86 -7.86
CA LYS A 17 -5.51 12.10 -8.72
C LYS A 17 -6.83 11.72 -8.05
N LYS A 18 -6.81 10.82 -7.05
CA LYS A 18 -8.01 10.38 -6.31
C LYS A 18 -8.07 10.99 -4.92
N THR A 19 -6.94 11.13 -4.22
CA THR A 19 -6.92 11.68 -2.86
C THR A 19 -5.64 12.43 -2.55
N ASN A 20 -5.77 13.61 -1.93
CA ASN A 20 -4.66 14.39 -1.37
C ASN A 20 -4.66 14.37 0.18
N LYS A 21 -5.48 13.52 0.78
CA LYS A 21 -5.61 13.36 2.23
C LYS A 21 -4.39 12.65 2.80
N GLU A 22 -4.07 12.94 4.06
CA GLU A 22 -3.06 12.20 4.81
C GLU A 22 -3.68 10.98 5.49
N TYR A 23 -2.94 9.88 5.48
CA TYR A 23 -3.32 8.62 6.12
C TYR A 23 -2.27 8.30 7.19
N PRO A 24 -2.49 8.63 8.47
CA PRO A 24 -1.47 8.50 9.52
C PRO A 24 -1.13 7.05 9.87
N ILE A 25 -2.04 6.10 9.58
CA ILE A 25 -1.88 4.69 9.91
C ILE A 25 -1.76 3.87 8.62
N GLY A 26 -0.67 3.11 8.51
CA GLY A 26 -0.44 2.10 7.49
C GLY A 26 -0.67 0.70 8.04
N ILE A 27 -1.28 -0.18 7.26
CA ILE A 27 -1.52 -1.58 7.64
C ILE A 27 -1.01 -2.49 6.52
N ILE A 28 -0.20 -3.51 6.85
CA ILE A 28 0.20 -4.56 5.91
C ILE A 28 -0.49 -5.86 6.31
N LEU A 29 -1.43 -6.32 5.49
CA LEU A 29 -2.18 -7.53 5.78
C LEU A 29 -1.42 -8.77 5.29
N GLY A 30 -1.17 -9.68 6.22
CA GLY A 30 -0.62 -11.00 5.92
C GLY A 30 -1.67 -11.98 5.39
N THR A 31 -1.20 -13.19 5.08
CA THR A 31 -2.05 -14.31 4.64
C THR A 31 -3.14 -14.59 5.67
N GLY A 32 -4.38 -14.74 5.23
CA GLY A 32 -5.53 -15.00 6.10
C GLY A 32 -6.17 -13.77 6.75
N LEU A 33 -5.54 -12.59 6.67
CA LEU A 33 -6.05 -11.35 7.27
C LEU A 33 -6.86 -10.46 6.31
N GLY A 34 -7.22 -10.98 5.14
CA GLY A 34 -8.08 -10.28 4.19
C GLY A 34 -9.46 -9.91 4.75
N GLY A 35 -9.91 -10.57 5.83
CA GLY A 35 -11.14 -10.22 6.54
C GLY A 35 -11.17 -8.79 7.07
N LEU A 36 -10.01 -8.23 7.47
CA LEU A 36 -9.96 -6.85 7.99
C LEU A 36 -10.42 -5.82 6.96
N VAL A 37 -10.25 -6.11 5.66
CA VAL A 37 -10.69 -5.22 4.58
C VAL A 37 -12.19 -4.95 4.64
N LYS A 38 -12.98 -5.89 5.16
CA LYS A 38 -14.45 -5.73 5.30
C LYS A 38 -14.82 -4.69 6.36
N GLU A 39 -13.93 -4.42 7.31
CA GLU A 39 -14.12 -3.42 8.36
C GLU A 39 -13.64 -2.02 7.95
N ILE A 40 -13.06 -1.89 6.74
CA ILE A 40 -12.63 -0.61 6.20
C ILE A 40 -13.81 0.04 5.47
N GLU A 41 -14.19 1.25 5.90
CA GLU A 41 -15.00 2.15 5.10
C GLU A 41 -14.14 2.67 3.94
N ILE A 42 -14.19 1.97 2.80
CA ILE A 42 -13.31 2.24 1.64
C ILE A 42 -13.70 3.55 0.96
N GLU A 43 -12.76 4.50 0.91
CA GLU A 43 -12.86 5.75 0.15
C GLU A 43 -12.31 5.56 -1.27
N HIS A 44 -11.13 4.93 -1.39
CA HIS A 44 -10.45 4.66 -2.65
C HIS A 44 -9.69 3.33 -2.60
N GLN A 45 -9.47 2.71 -3.75
CA GLN A 45 -8.61 1.53 -3.88
C GLN A 45 -7.87 1.57 -5.21
N PHE A 46 -6.68 0.97 -5.24
CA PHE A 46 -5.86 0.80 -6.44
C PHE A 46 -5.39 -0.64 -6.49
N ASP A 47 -5.48 -1.25 -7.66
CA ASP A 47 -4.75 -2.49 -7.90
C ASP A 47 -3.26 -2.15 -8.00
N TYR A 48 -2.38 -3.01 -7.49
CA TYR A 48 -0.92 -2.77 -7.56
C TYR A 48 -0.44 -2.60 -9.00
N ALA A 49 -1.11 -3.24 -9.97
CA ALA A 49 -0.81 -3.10 -11.39
C ALA A 49 -1.06 -1.68 -11.95
N GLU A 50 -1.91 -0.88 -11.30
CA GLU A 50 -2.18 0.51 -11.67
C GLU A 50 -1.15 1.49 -11.09
N LEU A 51 -0.37 1.04 -10.10
CA LEU A 51 0.60 1.86 -9.40
C LEU A 51 1.99 1.68 -10.00
N PRO A 52 2.62 2.74 -10.52
CA PRO A 52 4.00 2.70 -10.99
C PRO A 52 4.94 2.09 -9.94
N HIS A 53 5.90 1.29 -10.40
CA HIS A 53 6.96 0.72 -9.56
C HIS A 53 6.52 -0.25 -8.45
N PHE A 54 5.22 -0.49 -8.28
CA PHE A 54 4.74 -1.53 -7.38
C PHE A 54 5.05 -2.91 -7.96
N PRO A 55 5.56 -3.85 -7.15
CA PRO A 55 5.59 -5.26 -7.54
C PRO A 55 4.16 -5.79 -7.75
N LEU A 56 4.03 -6.79 -8.61
CA LEU A 56 2.77 -7.53 -8.76
C LEU A 56 2.74 -8.65 -7.72
N SER A 57 1.59 -8.92 -7.12
CA SER A 57 1.49 -10.08 -6.23
C SER A 57 1.28 -11.33 -7.08
N THR A 58 2.12 -12.35 -6.88
CA THR A 58 2.04 -13.60 -7.65
C THR A 58 1.36 -14.74 -6.88
N VAL A 59 1.02 -14.49 -5.61
CA VAL A 59 0.35 -15.45 -4.73
C VAL A 59 -1.16 -15.33 -4.88
N GLU A 60 -1.84 -16.45 -5.15
CA GLU A 60 -3.28 -16.53 -5.46
C GLU A 60 -4.19 -15.88 -4.38
N SER A 61 -3.81 -15.94 -3.10
CA SER A 61 -4.58 -15.33 -2.02
C SER A 61 -4.40 -13.81 -1.87
N HIS A 62 -3.46 -13.21 -2.60
CA HIS A 62 -3.15 -11.79 -2.51
C HIS A 62 -3.86 -11.03 -3.63
N GLN A 63 -4.98 -10.38 -3.30
CA GLN A 63 -5.72 -9.56 -4.26
C GLN A 63 -4.89 -8.40 -4.83
N GLY A 64 -3.83 -7.99 -4.12
CA GLY A 64 -2.86 -7.04 -4.62
C GLY A 64 -3.41 -5.62 -4.69
N LYS A 65 -3.95 -5.12 -3.58
CA LYS A 65 -4.62 -3.82 -3.52
C LYS A 65 -4.03 -2.88 -2.48
N LEU A 66 -4.00 -1.59 -2.81
CA LEU A 66 -3.75 -0.51 -1.87
C LEU A 66 -5.07 0.20 -1.59
N ILE A 67 -5.55 0.08 -0.36
CA ILE A 67 -6.89 0.50 0.06
C ILE A 67 -6.77 1.71 0.97
N PHE A 68 -7.57 2.73 0.72
CA PHE A 68 -7.64 3.97 1.48
C PHE A 68 -9.04 4.09 2.05
N GLY A 69 -9.12 4.38 3.34
CA GLY A 69 -10.43 4.48 3.99
C GLY A 69 -10.35 4.77 5.47
N LYS A 70 -11.40 4.38 6.19
CA LYS A 70 -11.51 4.54 7.63
C LYS A 70 -11.76 3.23 8.35
N ILE A 71 -11.18 3.08 9.53
CA ILE A 71 -11.57 2.06 10.53
C ILE A 71 -11.88 2.82 11.81
N ASN A 72 -13.10 2.69 12.34
CA ASN A 72 -13.54 3.42 13.55
C ASN A 72 -13.24 4.95 13.47
N GLY A 73 -13.52 5.55 12.32
CA GLY A 73 -13.27 6.96 12.04
C GLY A 73 -11.81 7.38 11.86
N LYS A 74 -10.84 6.46 12.00
CA LYS A 74 -9.41 6.71 11.78
C LYS A 74 -9.02 6.46 10.34
N ASP A 75 -8.29 7.39 9.75
CA ASP A 75 -7.82 7.28 8.37
C ASP A 75 -6.67 6.29 8.25
N VAL A 76 -6.86 5.29 7.40
CA VAL A 76 -5.90 4.19 7.18
C VAL A 76 -5.60 4.02 5.70
N VAL A 77 -4.35 3.61 5.43
CA VAL A 77 -3.97 3.00 4.16
C VAL A 77 -3.56 1.55 4.42
N ALA A 78 -4.22 0.60 3.75
CA ALA A 78 -4.01 -0.83 3.95
C ALA A 78 -3.51 -1.50 2.67
N MET A 79 -2.48 -2.32 2.80
CA MET A 79 -2.06 -3.25 1.77
C MET A 79 -2.80 -4.58 1.96
N GLN A 80 -3.66 -4.93 1.00
CA GLN A 80 -4.29 -6.24 0.93
C GLN A 80 -3.41 -7.18 0.09
N GLY A 81 -2.58 -7.94 0.80
CA GLY A 81 -1.49 -8.72 0.21
C GLY A 81 -0.15 -8.00 0.35
N ARG A 82 0.92 -8.77 0.26
CA ARG A 82 2.30 -8.29 0.41
C ARG A 82 3.23 -9.05 -0.54
N PHE A 83 4.45 -8.54 -0.64
CA PHE A 83 5.50 -9.13 -1.48
C PHE A 83 6.50 -9.85 -0.59
N HIS A 84 6.97 -11.00 -1.06
CA HIS A 84 7.93 -11.79 -0.32
C HIS A 84 9.23 -11.95 -1.09
N TYR A 85 10.31 -12.13 -0.33
CA TYR A 85 11.64 -12.34 -0.90
C TYR A 85 11.73 -13.64 -1.72
N TYR A 86 11.01 -14.69 -1.30
CA TYR A 86 10.97 -15.96 -2.03
C TYR A 86 10.26 -15.87 -3.39
N GLU A 87 9.50 -14.80 -3.67
CA GLU A 87 8.90 -14.54 -4.99
C GLU A 87 9.94 -14.00 -5.99
N GLY A 88 11.20 -13.78 -5.56
CA GLY A 88 12.29 -13.26 -6.38
C GLY A 88 12.44 -11.74 -6.34
N TYR A 89 11.65 -11.04 -5.52
CA TYR A 89 11.75 -9.59 -5.36
C TYR A 89 12.93 -9.18 -4.49
N THR A 90 13.58 -8.08 -4.86
CA THR A 90 14.61 -7.46 -4.02
C THR A 90 13.99 -6.84 -2.77
N MET A 91 14.80 -6.67 -1.70
CA MET A 91 14.35 -5.96 -0.49
C MET A 91 13.89 -4.52 -0.77
N LYS A 92 14.45 -3.87 -1.80
CA LYS A 92 14.02 -2.54 -2.24
C LYS A 92 12.59 -2.58 -2.79
N GLN A 93 12.28 -3.56 -3.63
CA GLN A 93 10.93 -3.75 -4.19
C GLN A 93 9.91 -4.08 -3.09
N ILE A 94 10.25 -5.01 -2.18
CA ILE A 94 9.37 -5.42 -1.08
C ILE A 94 9.02 -4.24 -0.17
N THR A 95 10.01 -3.39 0.14
CA THR A 95 9.83 -2.26 1.07
C THR A 95 9.37 -0.96 0.38
N TYR A 96 9.26 -0.95 -0.95
CA TYR A 96 8.85 0.24 -1.70
C TYR A 96 7.48 0.81 -1.27
N PRO A 97 6.41 0.00 -1.08
CA PRO A 97 5.12 0.52 -0.62
C PRO A 97 5.19 1.24 0.72
N VAL A 98 6.07 0.80 1.64
CA VAL A 98 6.27 1.45 2.94
C VAL A 98 6.85 2.86 2.76
N ARG A 99 7.72 3.07 1.76
CA ARG A 99 8.25 4.40 1.43
C ARG A 99 7.17 5.30 0.83
N VAL A 100 6.29 4.75 0.01
CA VAL A 100 5.12 5.47 -0.53
C VAL A 100 4.15 5.86 0.59
N MET A 101 3.81 4.91 1.48
CA MET A 101 3.01 5.15 2.69
C MET A 101 3.60 6.29 3.55
N LYS A 102 4.92 6.31 3.75
CA LYS A 102 5.57 7.39 4.49
C LYS A 102 5.32 8.77 3.86
N LYS A 103 5.25 8.86 2.53
CA LYS A 103 4.94 10.11 1.82
C LYS A 103 3.44 10.43 1.73
N LEU A 104 2.58 9.48 2.07
CA LEU A 104 1.13 9.65 2.27
C LEU A 104 0.76 10.07 3.70
N GLY A 105 1.76 10.34 4.55
CA GLY A 105 1.55 10.79 5.93
C GLY A 105 1.61 9.69 6.98
N VAL A 106 1.85 8.42 6.60
CA VAL A 106 1.92 7.32 7.57
C VAL A 106 3.06 7.57 8.56
N ASN A 107 2.70 7.54 9.84
CA ASN A 107 3.61 7.63 10.98
C ASN A 107 3.59 6.38 11.86
N THR A 108 2.54 5.56 11.73
CA THR A 108 2.38 4.28 12.45
C THR A 108 2.15 3.17 11.44
N LEU A 109 2.97 2.13 11.44
CA LEU A 109 2.83 0.96 10.56
C LEU A 109 2.49 -0.27 11.40
N LEU A 110 1.33 -0.87 11.13
CA LEU A 110 0.92 -2.15 11.70
C LEU A 110 1.25 -3.27 10.70
N VAL A 111 1.93 -4.30 11.18
CA VAL A 111 2.37 -5.44 10.38
C VAL A 111 1.99 -6.72 11.10
N SER A 112 1.47 -7.68 10.36
CA SER A 112 1.23 -9.06 10.81
C SER A 112 2.05 -10.05 9.98
#